data_AF-A0A5B7BB03-F1
#
_entry.id   AF-A0A5B7BB03-F1
#
_cell.length_a   1.000
_cell.length_b   1.000
_cell.length_c   1.000
_cell.angle_alpha   90.00
_cell.angle_beta   90.00
_cell.angle_gamma   90.00
#
_symmetry.space_group_name_H-M   'P 1'
#
loop_
_entity.id
_entity.type
_entity.pdbx_description
1 polymer ?
#
loop_
_entity_poly.entity_id
_entity_poly.type
_entity_poly.pdbx_seq_one_letter_code
_entity_poly.pdbx_strand_id
1 'polypeptide(L)'
;VGENEPFVSELLTSLPTTIVDLEPHQIHTFYESVGQMIQAESDPQKRDEYLQRLMGLPNQKWAEIIGQAHQSVNFLKDQDVIRIVLNILQTNTSVASSLGTYFLSQISLIFLDMLNVYRMYSELISTSIAEGVPYASKTSYVKLLRSVKRETLKLIETFLDKAEDQPQIGKQFVPPMMDAVLGDYARNLP
;
A
#
# COMPACT_ATOMS: atom_id res chain seq x y z
N VAL A 1 35.30 -18.78 -0.15
CA VAL A 1 33.93 -19.33 -0.20
C VAL A 1 33.08 -18.21 -0.76
N GLY A 2 32.67 -18.33 -2.03
CA GLY A 2 31.82 -17.33 -2.69
C GLY A 2 30.35 -17.71 -2.53
N GLU A 3 29.47 -16.73 -2.54
CA GLU A 3 28.03 -16.96 -2.57
C GLU A 3 27.66 -17.72 -3.86
N ASN A 4 26.79 -18.74 -3.77
CA ASN A 4 26.32 -19.49 -4.93
C ASN A 4 25.27 -18.69 -5.74
N GLU A 5 24.59 -17.74 -5.08
CA GLU A 5 23.62 -16.80 -5.64
C GLU A 5 23.74 -15.45 -4.92
N PRO A 6 23.28 -14.32 -5.49
CA PRO A 6 23.33 -13.02 -4.79
C PRO A 6 22.59 -13.09 -3.46
N PHE A 7 23.18 -12.54 -2.38
CA PHE A 7 22.58 -12.51 -1.04
C PHE A 7 21.10 -12.06 -1.00
N VAL A 8 20.69 -11.11 -1.85
CA VAL A 8 19.30 -10.67 -1.94
C VAL A 8 18.33 -11.82 -2.29
N SER A 9 18.76 -12.79 -3.10
CA SER A 9 17.95 -13.97 -3.42
C SER A 9 17.75 -14.88 -2.20
N GLU A 10 18.81 -15.13 -1.42
CA GLU A 10 18.73 -15.92 -0.19
C GLU A 10 17.84 -15.22 0.87
N LEU A 11 18.00 -13.91 1.00
CA LEU A 11 17.20 -13.08 1.90
C LEU A 11 15.71 -13.13 1.55
N LEU A 12 15.37 -13.07 0.26
CA LEU A 12 13.99 -13.17 -0.21
C LEU A 12 13.39 -14.56 -0.01
N THR A 13 14.19 -15.63 -0.13
CA THR A 13 13.75 -17.01 0.17
C THR A 13 13.43 -17.19 1.65
N SER A 14 14.25 -16.61 2.52
CA SER A 14 14.11 -16.67 3.98
C SER A 14 13.21 -15.57 4.56
N LEU A 15 12.54 -14.78 3.71
CA LEU A 15 11.71 -13.64 4.11
C LEU A 15 10.66 -14.01 5.18
N PRO A 16 9.83 -15.05 5.02
CA PRO A 16 8.77 -15.36 5.98
C PRO A 16 9.31 -15.69 7.37
N THR A 17 10.46 -16.35 7.45
CA THR A 17 11.12 -16.70 8.71
C THR A 17 11.86 -15.51 9.33
N THR A 18 12.38 -14.61 8.50
CA THR A 18 13.15 -13.44 8.96
C THR A 18 12.26 -12.40 9.63
N ILE A 19 11.04 -12.22 9.14
CA ILE A 19 10.13 -11.16 9.63
C ILE A 19 9.15 -11.62 10.72
N VAL A 20 9.12 -12.91 11.07
CA VAL A 20 8.07 -13.49 11.92
C VAL A 20 8.04 -12.89 13.34
N ASP A 21 9.21 -12.58 13.89
CA ASP A 21 9.36 -12.04 15.25
C ASP A 21 9.49 -10.51 15.28
N LEU A 22 9.32 -9.85 14.12
CA LEU A 22 9.48 -8.40 14.00
C LEU A 22 8.18 -7.66 14.30
N GLU A 23 8.32 -6.51 14.97
CA GLU A 23 7.22 -5.56 15.11
C GLU A 23 6.92 -4.86 13.78
N PRO A 24 5.69 -4.36 13.55
CA PRO A 24 5.30 -3.77 12.26
C PRO A 24 6.25 -2.69 11.74
N HIS A 25 6.75 -1.82 12.62
CA HIS A 25 7.68 -0.77 12.23
C HIS A 25 9.04 -1.34 11.76
N GLN A 26 9.50 -2.43 12.36
CA GLN A 26 10.73 -3.13 11.97
C GLN A 26 10.54 -3.84 10.64
N ILE A 27 9.35 -4.42 10.39
CA ILE A 27 9.00 -5.00 9.09
C ILE A 27 9.09 -3.92 8.00
N HIS A 28 8.51 -2.74 8.21
CA HIS A 28 8.58 -1.65 7.23
C HIS A 28 10.02 -1.23 6.91
N THR A 29 10.87 -1.05 7.93
CA THR A 29 12.30 -0.74 7.75
C THR A 29 13.05 -1.87 7.04
N PHE A 30 12.73 -3.12 7.34
CA PHE A 30 13.30 -4.28 6.65
C PHE A 30 12.95 -4.25 5.16
N TYR A 31 11.67 -4.08 4.82
CA TYR A 31 11.20 -3.99 3.44
C TYR A 31 11.83 -2.82 2.68
N GLU A 32 11.99 -1.65 3.30
CA GLU A 32 12.71 -0.52 2.71
C GLU A 32 14.17 -0.86 2.42
N SER A 33 14.85 -1.53 3.36
CA SER A 33 16.26 -1.92 3.21
C SER A 33 16.45 -2.92 2.07
N VAL A 34 15.56 -3.91 1.95
CA VAL A 34 15.59 -4.85 0.81
C VAL A 34 15.24 -4.15 -0.50
N GLY A 35 14.33 -3.19 -0.48
CA GLY A 35 14.02 -2.35 -1.64
C GLY A 35 15.25 -1.60 -2.16
N GLN A 36 16.13 -1.10 -1.29
CA GLN A 36 17.42 -0.49 -1.70
C GLN A 36 18.35 -1.51 -2.37
N MET A 37 18.40 -2.75 -1.87
CA MET A 37 19.20 -3.81 -2.49
C MET A 37 18.69 -4.14 -3.90
N ILE A 38 17.36 -4.23 -4.06
CA ILE A 38 16.71 -4.49 -5.35
C ILE A 38 16.92 -3.32 -6.32
N GLN A 39 16.88 -2.08 -5.84
CA GLN A 39 17.15 -0.90 -6.66
C GLN A 39 18.55 -0.94 -7.31
N ALA A 40 19.53 -1.49 -6.60
CA ALA A 40 20.91 -1.64 -7.08
C ALA A 40 21.09 -2.77 -8.11
N GLU A 41 20.08 -3.62 -8.35
CA GLU A 41 20.14 -4.65 -9.39
C GLU A 41 20.08 -4.02 -10.79
N SER A 42 21.10 -4.33 -11.59
CA SER A 42 21.29 -3.80 -12.94
C SER A 42 20.44 -4.52 -13.98
N ASP A 43 20.14 -5.80 -13.76
CA ASP A 43 19.31 -6.62 -14.65
C ASP A 43 17.81 -6.33 -14.40
N PRO A 44 17.10 -5.71 -15.34
CA PRO A 44 15.69 -5.37 -15.16
C PRO A 44 14.81 -6.60 -14.89
N GLN A 45 15.13 -7.76 -15.47
CA GLN A 45 14.32 -8.97 -15.29
C GLN A 45 14.47 -9.51 -13.86
N LYS A 46 15.70 -9.56 -13.35
CA LYS A 46 15.96 -9.96 -11.96
C LYS A 46 15.38 -8.98 -10.95
N ARG A 47 15.49 -7.68 -11.23
CA ARG A 47 14.89 -6.65 -10.38
C ARG A 47 13.39 -6.84 -10.23
N ASP A 48 12.69 -7.08 -11.34
CA ASP A 48 11.25 -7.36 -11.32
C ASP A 48 10.92 -8.68 -10.59
N GLU A 49 11.71 -9.74 -10.80
CA GLU A 49 11.58 -11.00 -10.06
C GLU A 49 11.75 -10.78 -8.54
N TYR A 50 12.77 -10.04 -8.12
CA TYR A 50 13.03 -9.75 -6.72
C TYR A 50 11.93 -8.89 -6.09
N LEU A 51 11.41 -7.91 -6.82
CA LEU A 51 10.26 -7.12 -6.37
C LEU A 51 9.01 -8.00 -6.16
N GLN A 52 8.73 -8.90 -7.10
CA GLN A 52 7.61 -9.85 -6.97
C GLN A 52 7.77 -10.75 -5.74
N ARG A 53 8.98 -11.25 -5.49
CA ARG A 53 9.29 -12.08 -4.31
C ARG A 53 9.18 -11.29 -3.01
N LEU A 54 9.70 -10.06 -2.97
CA LEU A 54 9.61 -9.18 -1.79
C LEU A 54 8.15 -8.90 -1.42
N MET A 55 7.34 -8.56 -2.43
CA MET A 55 5.94 -8.20 -2.24
C MET A 55 4.99 -9.39 -2.18
N GLY A 56 5.50 -10.63 -2.24
CA GLY A 56 4.68 -11.84 -2.25
C GLY A 56 3.71 -11.94 -1.06
N LEU A 57 4.20 -11.77 0.17
CA LEU A 57 3.36 -11.85 1.38
C LEU A 57 2.32 -10.70 1.45
N PRO A 58 2.70 -9.42 1.30
CA PRO A 58 1.72 -8.33 1.24
C PRO A 58 0.68 -8.50 0.12
N ASN A 59 1.11 -8.93 -1.06
CA ASN A 59 0.23 -9.10 -2.23
C ASN A 59 -0.76 -10.25 -2.03
N GLN A 60 -0.31 -11.38 -1.49
CA GLN A 60 -1.21 -12.47 -1.13
C GLN A 60 -2.25 -12.00 -0.13
N LYS A 61 -1.83 -11.30 0.93
CA LYS A 61 -2.76 -10.84 1.95
C LYS A 61 -3.73 -9.79 1.44
N TRP A 62 -3.26 -8.89 0.58
CA TRP A 62 -4.09 -7.92 -0.11
C TRP A 62 -5.16 -8.60 -0.96
N ALA A 63 -4.76 -9.56 -1.81
CA ALA A 63 -5.68 -10.29 -2.68
C ALA A 63 -6.73 -11.07 -1.88
N GLU A 64 -6.37 -11.69 -0.75
CA GLU A 64 -7.32 -12.32 0.17
C GLU A 64 -8.38 -11.34 0.68
N ILE A 65 -7.95 -10.13 1.11
CA ILE A 65 -8.84 -9.10 1.64
C ILE A 65 -9.79 -8.60 0.56
N ILE A 66 -9.26 -8.26 -0.62
CA ILE A 66 -10.08 -7.78 -1.75
C ILE A 66 -11.05 -8.87 -2.22
N GLY A 67 -10.62 -10.13 -2.28
CA GLY A 67 -11.48 -11.27 -2.61
C GLY A 67 -12.67 -11.42 -1.65
N GLN A 68 -12.45 -11.22 -0.34
CA GLN A 68 -13.53 -11.23 0.65
C GLN A 68 -14.42 -9.99 0.57
N ALA A 69 -13.84 -8.83 0.29
CA ALA A 69 -14.58 -7.58 0.12
C ALA A 69 -15.57 -7.63 -1.05
N HIS A 70 -15.24 -8.34 -2.13
CA HIS A 70 -16.16 -8.57 -3.25
C HIS A 70 -17.40 -9.39 -2.85
N GLN A 71 -17.28 -10.28 -1.86
CA GLN A 71 -18.41 -11.05 -1.36
C GLN A 71 -19.22 -10.24 -0.35
N SER A 72 -18.55 -9.46 0.50
CA SER A 72 -19.19 -8.63 1.51
C SER A 72 -18.34 -7.42 1.85
N VAL A 73 -18.82 -6.24 1.48
CA VAL A 73 -18.18 -4.96 1.81
C VAL A 73 -18.10 -4.73 3.33
N ASN A 74 -18.94 -5.41 4.11
CA ASN A 74 -18.87 -5.34 5.57
C ASN A 74 -17.56 -5.91 6.13
N PHE A 75 -16.89 -6.81 5.40
CA PHE A 75 -15.58 -7.33 5.79
C PHE A 75 -14.54 -6.21 5.96
N LEU A 76 -14.58 -5.20 5.09
CA LEU A 76 -13.66 -4.05 5.15
C LEU A 76 -13.96 -3.09 6.32
N LYS A 77 -15.10 -3.24 7.01
CA LYS A 77 -15.46 -2.43 8.19
C LYS A 77 -14.89 -2.99 9.49
N ASP A 78 -14.34 -4.20 9.47
CA ASP A 78 -13.72 -4.81 10.64
C ASP A 78 -12.42 -4.08 11.00
N GLN A 79 -12.24 -3.73 12.27
CA GLN A 79 -11.09 -2.94 12.73
C GLN A 79 -9.75 -3.65 12.52
N ASP A 80 -9.71 -4.98 12.66
CA ASP A 80 -8.48 -5.74 12.46
C ASP A 80 -8.14 -5.81 10.97
N VAL A 81 -9.15 -5.95 10.11
CA VAL A 81 -8.97 -5.85 8.65
C VAL A 81 -8.44 -4.47 8.25
N ILE A 82 -9.01 -3.38 8.80
CA ILE A 82 -8.53 -2.02 8.51
C ILE A 82 -7.07 -1.84 8.93
N ARG A 83 -6.65 -2.41 10.08
CA ARG A 83 -5.23 -2.38 10.53
C ARG A 83 -4.32 -3.15 9.57
N ILE A 84 -4.77 -4.31 9.08
CA ILE A 84 -3.99 -5.10 8.11
C ILE A 84 -3.84 -4.32 6.80
N VAL A 85 -4.92 -3.72 6.29
CA VAL A 85 -4.89 -2.83 5.12
C VAL A 85 -3.88 -1.70 5.32
N LEU A 86 -3.92 -1.02 6.47
CA LEU A 86 -2.98 0.05 6.80
C LEU A 86 -1.52 -0.44 6.76
N ASN A 87 -1.22 -1.57 7.40
CA ASN A 87 0.14 -2.12 7.42
C ASN A 87 0.63 -2.51 6.02
N ILE A 88 -0.23 -3.07 5.17
CA ILE A 88 0.12 -3.39 3.78
C ILE A 88 0.47 -2.12 3.01
N LEU A 89 -0.31 -1.04 3.16
CA LEU A 89 -0.03 0.22 2.50
C LEU A 89 1.27 0.86 3.01
N GLN A 90 1.53 0.83 4.32
CA GLN A 90 2.79 1.33 4.90
C GLN A 90 4.01 0.54 4.42
N THR A 91 3.88 -0.77 4.26
CA THR A 91 4.90 -1.63 3.66
C THR A 91 5.16 -1.21 2.21
N ASN A 92 4.10 -1.02 1.42
CA ASN A 92 4.23 -0.53 0.04
C ASN A 92 4.90 0.85 -0.01
N THR A 93 4.57 1.78 0.89
CA THR A 93 5.21 3.12 0.95
C THR A 93 6.71 3.01 1.23
N SER A 94 7.11 2.09 2.11
CA SER A 94 8.51 1.85 2.48
C SER A 94 9.30 1.21 1.33
N VAL A 95 8.66 0.38 0.51
CA VAL A 95 9.28 -0.17 -0.70
C VAL A 95 9.32 0.87 -1.82
N ALA A 96 8.28 1.68 -1.98
CA ALA A 96 8.23 2.76 -2.97
C ALA A 96 9.31 3.84 -2.72
N SER A 97 9.56 4.19 -1.44
CA SER A 97 10.57 5.20 -1.07
C SER A 97 11.98 4.81 -1.49
N SER A 98 12.29 3.51 -1.47
CA SER A 98 13.60 2.95 -1.79
C SER A 98 13.76 2.60 -3.27
N LEU A 99 12.76 1.99 -3.92
CA LEU A 99 12.85 1.56 -5.33
C LEU A 99 12.64 2.67 -6.36
N GLY A 100 11.86 3.70 -6.00
CA GLY A 100 11.49 4.78 -6.90
C GLY A 100 10.74 4.30 -8.14
N THR A 101 11.18 4.71 -9.35
CA THR A 101 10.48 4.42 -10.61
C THR A 101 10.27 2.92 -10.87
N TYR A 102 11.11 2.05 -10.32
CA TYR A 102 11.01 0.60 -10.48
C TYR A 102 9.86 -0.03 -9.67
N PHE A 103 9.21 0.75 -8.80
CA PHE A 103 8.00 0.34 -8.11
C PHE A 103 6.74 0.33 -9.00
N LEU A 104 6.82 0.83 -10.24
CA LEU A 104 5.67 0.98 -11.14
C LEU A 104 4.87 -0.32 -11.33
N SER A 105 5.54 -1.46 -11.47
CA SER A 105 4.87 -2.76 -11.65
C SER A 105 4.03 -3.13 -10.43
N GLN A 106 4.56 -2.91 -9.22
CA GLN A 106 3.88 -3.19 -7.96
C GLN A 106 2.71 -2.23 -7.69
N ILE A 107 2.90 -0.91 -7.85
CA ILE A 107 1.79 0.02 -7.60
C ILE A 107 0.66 -0.21 -8.59
N SER A 108 0.97 -0.47 -9.86
CA SER A 108 -0.03 -0.76 -10.90
C SER A 108 -0.90 -1.96 -10.55
N LEU A 109 -0.33 -2.99 -9.91
CA LEU A 109 -1.04 -4.20 -9.49
C LEU A 109 -2.14 -3.89 -8.47
N ILE A 110 -1.89 -3.01 -7.51
CA ILE A 110 -2.82 -2.73 -6.40
C ILE A 110 -3.65 -1.46 -6.60
N PHE A 111 -3.31 -0.64 -7.60
CA PHE A 111 -3.76 0.75 -7.69
C PHE A 111 -5.28 0.94 -7.67
N LEU A 112 -6.00 0.23 -8.54
CA LEU A 112 -7.45 0.42 -8.68
C LEU A 112 -8.21 -0.06 -7.44
N ASP A 113 -7.83 -1.22 -6.90
CA ASP A 113 -8.41 -1.74 -5.65
C ASP A 113 -8.11 -0.82 -4.47
N MET A 114 -6.90 -0.27 -4.41
CA MET A 114 -6.51 0.70 -3.39
C MET A 114 -7.39 1.96 -3.45
N LEU A 115 -7.69 2.47 -4.65
CA LEU A 115 -8.60 3.61 -4.82
C LEU A 115 -10.05 3.27 -4.44
N ASN A 116 -10.51 2.04 -4.72
CA ASN A 116 -11.83 1.58 -4.30
C ASN A 116 -11.95 1.52 -2.76
N VAL A 117 -10.93 0.99 -2.08
CA VAL A 117 -10.85 0.97 -0.60
C VAL A 117 -10.83 2.39 -0.05
N TYR A 118 -10.03 3.30 -0.63
CA TYR A 118 -10.01 4.71 -0.26
C TYR A 118 -11.40 5.35 -0.32
N ARG A 119 -12.11 5.14 -1.43
CA ARG A 119 -13.45 5.71 -1.67
C ARG A 119 -14.46 5.19 -0.66
N MET A 120 -14.50 3.87 -0.47
CA MET A 120 -15.40 3.20 0.47
C MET A 120 -15.16 3.66 1.92
N TYR A 121 -13.89 3.77 2.35
CA TYR A 121 -13.57 4.32 3.67
C TYR A 121 -13.94 5.78 3.82
N SER A 122 -13.90 6.57 2.75
CA SER A 122 -14.36 7.94 2.83
C SER A 122 -15.87 8.07 3.00
N GLU A 123 -16.64 7.29 2.25
CA GLU A 123 -18.10 7.23 2.40
C GLU A 123 -18.49 6.77 3.81
N LEU A 124 -17.74 5.81 4.35
CA LEU A 124 -17.96 5.30 5.71
C LEU A 124 -17.65 6.34 6.79
N ILE A 125 -16.58 7.13 6.64
CA ILE A 125 -16.28 8.27 7.52
C ILE A 125 -17.41 9.29 7.46
N SER A 126 -17.83 9.68 6.25
CA SER A 126 -18.91 10.66 6.05
C SER A 126 -20.21 10.20 6.70
N THR A 127 -20.57 8.93 6.51
CA THR A 127 -21.78 8.32 7.10
C THR A 127 -21.69 8.29 8.62
N SER A 128 -20.56 7.85 9.17
CA SER A 128 -20.35 7.79 10.63
C SER A 128 -20.45 9.16 11.31
N ILE A 129 -20.05 10.24 10.61
CA ILE A 129 -20.18 11.61 11.11
C ILE A 129 -21.64 12.10 11.00
N ALA A 130 -22.31 11.80 9.89
CA ALA A 130 -23.69 12.22 9.62
C ALA A 130 -24.72 11.55 10.55
N GLU A 131 -24.44 10.34 11.04
CA GLU A 131 -25.27 9.61 12.01
C GLU A 131 -25.39 10.32 13.38
N GLY A 132 -24.64 11.41 13.60
CA GLY A 132 -24.95 12.36 14.68
C GLY A 132 -24.50 11.92 16.08
N VAL A 133 -23.68 10.87 16.20
CA VAL A 133 -23.06 10.50 17.48
C VAL A 133 -22.13 11.63 17.92
N PRO A 134 -22.28 12.19 19.14
CA PRO A 134 -21.37 13.21 19.64
C PRO A 134 -19.92 12.74 19.54
N TYR A 135 -19.06 13.57 18.96
CA TYR A 135 -17.63 13.26 18.77
C TYR A 135 -17.34 12.07 17.83
N ALA A 136 -18.26 11.70 16.93
CA ALA A 136 -18.05 10.65 15.92
C ALA A 136 -16.71 10.80 15.19
N SER A 137 -16.35 12.02 14.81
CA SER A 137 -15.08 12.36 14.14
C SER A 137 -13.82 12.08 14.98
N LYS A 138 -13.95 11.92 16.30
CA LYS A 138 -12.84 11.68 17.24
C LYS A 138 -12.71 10.22 17.67
N THR A 139 -13.63 9.35 17.23
CA THR A 139 -13.59 7.92 17.56
C THR A 139 -12.32 7.26 17.01
N SER A 140 -11.83 6.21 17.70
CA SER A 140 -10.69 5.41 17.25
C SER A 140 -10.94 4.80 15.87
N TYR A 141 -12.18 4.40 15.60
CA TYR A 141 -12.62 3.86 14.32
C TYR A 141 -12.45 4.84 13.16
N VAL A 142 -13.02 6.05 13.27
CA VAL A 142 -12.90 7.08 12.22
C VAL A 142 -11.44 7.52 12.05
N LYS A 143 -10.67 7.60 13.14
CA LYS A 143 -9.22 7.89 13.06
C LYS A 143 -8.48 6.82 12.26
N LEU A 144 -8.80 5.54 12.48
CA LEU A 144 -8.17 4.43 11.77
C LEU A 144 -8.50 4.45 10.27
N LEU A 145 -9.75 4.70 9.89
CA LEU A 145 -10.14 4.88 8.48
C LEU A 145 -9.38 6.04 7.82
N ARG A 146 -9.22 7.17 8.54
CA ARG A 146 -8.44 8.31 8.06
C ARG A 146 -6.95 7.98 7.91
N SER A 147 -6.39 7.12 8.77
CA SER A 147 -5.01 6.66 8.63
C SER A 147 -4.80 5.90 7.33
N VAL A 148 -5.72 5.00 6.95
CA VAL A 148 -5.66 4.30 5.66
C VAL A 148 -5.72 5.29 4.51
N LYS A 149 -6.68 6.22 4.51
CA LYS A 149 -6.80 7.24 3.47
C LYS A 149 -5.52 8.07 3.32
N ARG A 150 -4.92 8.49 4.44
CA ARG A 150 -3.68 9.26 4.45
C ARG A 150 -2.53 8.44 3.87
N GLU A 151 -2.41 7.18 4.26
CA GLU A 151 -1.34 6.32 3.77
C GLU A 151 -1.49 6.01 2.27
N THR A 152 -2.71 5.83 1.76
CA THR A 152 -2.96 5.71 0.31
C THR A 152 -2.43 6.92 -0.45
N LEU A 153 -2.74 8.14 0.00
CA LEU A 153 -2.26 9.36 -0.65
C LEU A 153 -0.73 9.48 -0.55
N LYS A 154 -0.16 9.16 0.62
CA LYS A 154 1.29 9.17 0.84
C LYS A 154 2.02 8.17 -0.05
N LEU A 155 1.48 6.96 -0.24
CA LEU A 155 2.05 5.95 -1.14
C LEU A 155 2.11 6.48 -2.58
N ILE A 156 1.02 7.08 -3.04
CA ILE A 156 0.95 7.65 -4.39
C ILE A 156 1.94 8.80 -4.54
N GLU A 157 1.97 9.73 -3.60
CA GLU A 157 2.93 10.85 -3.55
C GLU A 157 4.38 10.33 -3.60
N THR A 158 4.71 9.38 -2.72
CA THR A 158 6.05 8.77 -2.64
C THR A 158 6.48 8.15 -3.96
N PHE A 159 5.57 7.47 -4.65
CA PHE A 159 5.86 6.88 -5.95
C PHE A 159 6.06 7.95 -7.04
N LEU A 160 5.14 8.92 -7.14
CA LEU A 160 5.18 9.96 -8.19
C LEU A 160 6.41 10.87 -8.05
N ASP A 161 6.82 11.19 -6.82
CA ASP A 161 8.01 12.01 -6.53
C ASP A 161 9.31 11.35 -7.01
N LYS A 162 9.33 10.02 -7.12
CA LYS A 162 10.51 9.23 -7.50
C LYS A 162 10.43 8.65 -8.92
N ALA A 163 9.31 8.85 -9.63
CA ALA A 163 9.11 8.33 -10.97
C ALA A 163 9.86 9.16 -12.02
N GLU A 164 10.56 8.51 -12.94
CA GLU A 164 11.35 9.20 -13.98
C GLU A 164 10.50 9.59 -15.21
N ASP A 165 9.46 8.81 -15.54
CA ASP A 165 8.53 9.07 -16.66
C ASP A 165 7.18 9.63 -16.17
N GLN A 166 7.23 10.78 -15.50
CA GLN A 166 6.06 11.43 -14.93
C GLN A 166 4.94 11.74 -15.94
N PRO A 167 5.20 12.13 -17.21
CA PRO A 167 4.12 12.44 -18.16
C PRO A 167 3.29 11.22 -18.56
N GLN A 168 3.90 10.06 -18.79
CA GLN A 168 3.15 8.85 -19.15
C GLN A 168 2.43 8.25 -17.93
N ILE A 169 3.11 8.20 -16.79
CA ILE A 169 2.53 7.74 -15.52
C ILE A 169 1.37 8.66 -15.13
N GLY A 170 1.52 9.97 -15.27
CA GLY A 170 0.45 10.93 -15.00
C GLY A 170 -0.82 10.64 -15.78
N LYS A 171 -0.73 10.29 -17.08
CA LYS A 171 -1.91 9.96 -17.90
C LYS A 171 -2.66 8.72 -17.40
N GLN A 172 -1.95 7.74 -16.84
CA GLN A 172 -2.54 6.51 -16.35
C GLN A 172 -3.11 6.65 -14.92
N PHE A 173 -2.41 7.38 -14.05
CA PHE A 173 -2.72 7.42 -12.62
C PHE A 173 -3.60 8.61 -12.21
N VAL A 174 -3.47 9.77 -12.88
CA VAL A 174 -4.19 10.99 -12.50
C VAL A 174 -5.72 10.86 -12.69
N PRO A 175 -6.25 10.35 -13.83
CA PRO A 175 -7.71 10.33 -14.01
C PRO A 175 -8.43 9.49 -12.94
N PRO A 176 -8.02 8.23 -12.64
CA PRO A 176 -8.64 7.45 -11.57
C PRO A 176 -8.53 8.10 -10.19
N MET A 177 -7.40 8.75 -9.88
CA MET A 177 -7.24 9.49 -8.62
C MET A 177 -8.21 10.66 -8.52
N MET A 178 -8.34 11.44 -9.59
CA MET A 178 -9.23 12.61 -9.61
C MET A 178 -10.67 12.19 -9.34
N ASP A 179 -11.13 11.08 -9.95
CA ASP A 179 -12.46 10.54 -9.72
C ASP A 179 -12.68 10.05 -8.28
N ALA A 180 -11.66 9.43 -7.67
CA ALA A 180 -11.73 8.91 -6.30
C ALA A 180 -11.59 10.00 -5.23
N VAL A 181 -10.75 11.02 -5.45
CA VAL A 181 -10.35 12.02 -4.45
C VAL A 181 -11.13 13.33 -4.57
N LEU A 182 -11.40 13.84 -5.79
CA LEU A 182 -12.14 15.11 -5.93
C LEU A 182 -13.61 14.98 -5.55
N GLY A 183 -14.23 13.86 -5.94
CA GLY A 183 -15.59 13.55 -5.53
C GLY A 183 -15.75 13.51 -4.00
N ASP A 184 -14.67 13.16 -3.30
CA ASP A 184 -14.60 13.11 -1.85
C ASP A 184 -14.32 14.49 -1.22
N TYR A 185 -13.35 15.24 -1.75
CA TYR A 185 -13.02 16.58 -1.25
C TYR A 185 -14.20 17.55 -1.35
N ALA A 186 -15.00 17.45 -2.41
CA ALA A 186 -16.21 18.26 -2.58
C ALA A 186 -17.36 17.90 -1.61
N ARG A 187 -17.34 16.70 -1.03
CA ARG A 187 -18.39 16.16 -0.15
C ARG A 187 -18.04 16.12 1.34
N ASN A 188 -16.75 16.23 1.68
CA ASN A 188 -16.31 16.21 3.06
C ASN A 188 -16.69 17.50 3.80
N LEU A 189 -17.43 17.34 4.90
CA LEU A 189 -17.68 18.39 5.88
C LEU A 189 -16.45 18.52 6.81
N PRO A 190 -16.11 19.73 7.28
CA PRO A 190 -14.95 19.97 8.15
C PRO A 190 -14.99 19.20 9.49
#